data_AF-A0A530BCG4-F1
#
_entry.id   AF-A0A530BCG4-F1
#
_cell.length_a   1.000
_cell.length_b   1.000
_cell.length_c   1.000
_cell.angle_alpha   90.00
_cell.angle_beta   90.00
_cell.angle_gamma   90.00
#
_symmetry.space_group_name_H-M   'P 1'
#
loop_
_entity.id
_entity.type
_entity.pdbx_description
1 polymer ?
#
loop_
_entity_poly.entity_id
_entity_poly.type
_entity_poly.pdbx_seq_one_letter_code
_entity_poly.pdbx_strand_id
1 'polypeptide(L)'
;RLLDLIRRNRTPLENHLIDGLIDGRVSRRDFVRHGSLLGLSLPLLGRIGMAAGFGAAPSLARAQAAPGATIRVGSSVPAAAIDPVT
;
A
#
# COMPACT_ATOMS: atom_id res chain seq x y z
N ARG A 1 12.41 -6.20 20.84
CA ARG A 1 12.22 -7.62 21.25
C ARG A 1 11.72 -8.52 20.12
N LEU A 2 10.54 -8.30 19.51
CA LEU A 2 10.08 -9.12 18.35
C LEU A 2 10.96 -8.94 17.10
N LEU A 3 11.35 -7.70 16.80
CA LEU A 3 12.22 -7.39 15.65
C LEU A 3 13.62 -8.03 15.79
N ASP A 4 14.18 -8.07 17.00
CA ASP A 4 15.51 -8.67 17.26
C ASP A 4 15.51 -10.20 17.03
N LEU A 5 14.40 -10.87 17.34
CA LEU A 5 14.22 -12.30 17.07
C LEU A 5 14.07 -12.57 15.57
N ILE A 6 13.39 -11.67 14.83
CA ILE A 6 13.25 -11.77 13.38
C ILE A 6 14.62 -11.54 12.71
N ARG A 7 15.41 -10.57 13.17
CA ARG A 7 16.73 -10.22 12.60
C ARG A 7 17.76 -11.37 12.64
N ARG A 8 17.69 -12.29 13.61
CA ARG A 8 18.65 -13.39 13.78
C ARG A 8 18.58 -14.48 12.70
N ASN A 9 17.46 -14.63 12.01
CA ASN A 9 17.25 -15.66 10.98
C ASN A 9 17.06 -15.06 9.58
N ARG A 10 17.56 -13.84 9.35
CA ARG A 10 17.33 -13.09 8.11
C ARG A 10 18.64 -12.75 7.43
N THR A 11 18.59 -12.77 6.12
CA THR A 11 19.70 -12.38 5.25
C THR A 11 19.99 -10.88 5.41
N PRO A 12 21.23 -10.44 5.11
CA PRO A 12 21.57 -9.01 5.16
C PRO A 12 20.63 -8.12 4.33
N LEU A 13 20.12 -8.65 3.22
CA LEU A 13 19.21 -7.95 2.32
C LEU A 13 17.81 -7.75 2.94
N GLU A 14 17.26 -8.76 3.61
CA GLU A 14 15.99 -8.63 4.33
C GLU A 14 16.09 -7.63 5.50
N ASN A 15 17.23 -7.60 6.21
CA ASN A 15 17.46 -6.63 7.29
C ASN A 15 17.53 -5.20 6.74
N HIS A 16 18.24 -4.99 5.62
CA HIS A 16 18.31 -3.68 4.98
C HIS A 16 16.92 -3.18 4.52
N LEU A 17 16.07 -4.09 4.04
CA LEU A 17 14.69 -3.75 3.66
C LEU A 17 13.83 -3.33 4.87
N ILE A 18 14.01 -4.00 6.02
CA ILE A 18 13.33 -3.64 7.28
C ILE A 18 13.82 -2.28 7.78
N ASP A 19 15.12 -2.04 7.75
CA ASP A 19 15.70 -0.76 8.19
C ASP A 19 15.25 0.38 7.28
N GLY A 20 15.20 0.18 5.97
CA GLY A 20 14.67 1.15 5.02
C GLY A 20 13.18 1.47 5.24
N LEU A 21 12.39 0.52 5.74
CA LEU A 21 10.99 0.76 6.13
C LEU A 21 10.92 1.61 7.40
N ILE A 22 11.77 1.35 8.39
CA ILE A 22 11.84 2.09 9.65
C ILE A 22 12.31 3.54 9.41
N ASP A 23 13.30 3.72 8.54
CA ASP A 23 13.83 5.04 8.14
C ASP A 23 12.89 5.81 7.20
N GLY A 24 11.79 5.19 6.74
CA GLY A 24 10.83 5.79 5.81
C GLY A 24 11.34 5.95 4.37
N ARG A 25 12.51 5.41 4.05
CA ARG A 25 13.08 5.40 2.68
C ARG A 25 12.38 4.40 1.76
N VAL A 26 11.80 3.36 2.34
CA VAL A 26 11.03 2.34 1.64
C VAL A 26 9.56 2.52 2.00
N SER A 27 8.72 2.69 0.98
CA SER A 27 7.28 2.78 1.18
C SER A 27 6.71 1.43 1.64
N ARG A 28 5.58 1.45 2.36
CA ARG A 28 4.85 0.22 2.74
C ARG A 28 4.60 -0.70 1.54
N ARG A 29 4.26 -0.14 0.38
CA ARG A 29 4.01 -0.90 -0.86
C ARG A 29 5.28 -1.57 -1.37
N ASP A 30 6.39 -0.84 -1.38
CA ASP A 30 7.67 -1.38 -1.82
C ASP A 30 8.21 -2.43 -0.86
N PHE A 31 7.98 -2.25 0.45
CA PHE A 31 8.31 -3.26 1.45
C PHE A 31 7.56 -4.57 1.22
N VAL A 32 6.24 -4.51 0.95
CA VAL A 32 5.46 -5.72 0.65
C VAL A 32 5.93 -6.35 -0.67
N ARG A 33 6.17 -5.54 -1.71
CA ARG A 33 6.62 -6.03 -3.02
C ARG A 33 7.98 -6.73 -2.95
N HIS A 34 9.00 -6.05 -2.42
CA HIS A 34 10.35 -6.60 -2.33
C HIS A 34 10.42 -7.72 -1.28
N GLY A 35 9.70 -7.58 -0.16
CA GLY A 35 9.64 -8.63 0.85
C GLY A 35 9.05 -9.93 0.30
N SER A 36 8.01 -9.83 -0.52
CA SER A 36 7.39 -11.01 -1.17
C SER A 36 8.34 -11.65 -2.17
N LEU A 37 9.13 -10.87 -2.92
CA LEU A 37 10.17 -11.38 -3.83
C LEU A 37 11.30 -12.11 -3.08
N LEU A 38 11.59 -11.70 -1.85
CA LEU A 38 12.58 -12.35 -0.97
C LEU A 38 12.03 -13.60 -0.26
N GLY A 39 10.78 -13.98 -0.53
CA GLY A 39 10.15 -15.13 0.12
C GLY A 39 9.63 -14.86 1.53
N LEU A 40 9.51 -13.59 1.92
CA LEU A 40 8.86 -13.24 3.19
C LEU A 40 7.35 -13.45 3.07
N SER A 41 6.77 -14.11 4.06
CA SER A 41 5.33 -14.35 4.10
C SER A 41 4.55 -13.06 4.37
N LEU A 42 3.38 -12.92 3.73
CA LEU A 42 2.49 -11.77 3.93
C LEU A 42 2.13 -11.51 5.40
N PRO A 43 1.87 -12.53 6.26
CA PRO A 43 1.62 -12.30 7.68
C PRO A 43 2.82 -11.70 8.42
N LEU A 44 4.05 -12.12 8.07
CA LEU A 44 5.27 -11.58 8.66
C LEU A 44 5.47 -10.10 8.26
N LEU A 45 5.32 -9.80 6.97
CA LEU A 45 5.39 -8.44 6.45
C LEU A 45 4.33 -7.52 7.09
N GLY A 46 3.11 -8.03 7.26
CA GLY A 46 2.04 -7.31 7.95
C GLY A 46 2.37 -6.99 9.40
N ARG A 47 2.94 -7.93 10.16
CA ARG A 47 3.38 -7.70 11.55
C ARG A 47 4.50 -6.67 11.64
N ILE A 48 5.48 -6.72 10.74
CA ILE A 48 6.57 -5.73 10.69
C ILE A 48 6.01 -4.35 10.34
N GLY A 49 5.15 -4.27 9.34
CA GLY A 49 4.48 -3.02 8.95
C GLY A 49 3.67 -2.40 10.09
N MET A 50 2.91 -3.20 10.85
CA MET A 50 2.20 -2.72 12.03
C MET A 50 3.15 -2.20 13.12
N ALA A 51 4.24 -2.91 13.40
CA ALA A 51 5.24 -2.48 14.37
C ALA A 51 5.98 -1.20 13.95
N ALA A 52 6.14 -0.98 12.64
CA ALA A 52 6.73 0.22 12.06
C ALA A 52 5.73 1.40 11.93
N GLY A 53 4.52 1.28 12.50
CA GLY A 53 3.54 2.37 12.51
C GLY A 53 2.65 2.46 11.27
N PHE A 54 2.78 1.54 10.31
CA PHE A 54 1.90 1.44 9.14
C PHE A 54 0.60 0.65 9.45
N GLY A 55 0.06 0.85 10.65
CA GLY A 55 -1.11 0.16 11.18
C GLY A 55 -2.36 0.28 10.29
N ALA A 56 -3.32 -0.61 10.53
CA ALA A 56 -4.49 -0.98 9.73
C ALA A 56 -5.49 0.13 9.30
N ALA A 57 -5.13 1.41 9.43
CA ALA A 57 -5.87 2.46 8.73
C ALA A 57 -5.53 2.35 7.24
N PRO A 58 -6.49 2.05 6.35
CA PRO A 58 -6.27 2.24 4.94
C PRO A 58 -5.83 3.70 4.76
N SER A 59 -4.64 3.91 4.18
CA SER A 59 -4.29 5.21 3.64
C SER A 59 -5.28 5.44 2.51
N LEU A 60 -6.41 6.07 2.82
CA LEU A 60 -7.34 6.54 1.82
C LEU A 60 -6.51 7.47 0.95
N ALA A 61 -6.26 7.06 -0.29
CA ALA A 61 -5.69 7.91 -1.31
C ALA A 61 -6.70 9.05 -1.52
N ARG A 62 -6.59 10.09 -0.71
CA ARG A 62 -7.33 11.32 -0.89
C ARG A 62 -6.56 12.08 -1.95
N ALA A 63 -7.12 12.11 -3.16
CA ALA A 63 -6.76 13.17 -4.09
C ALA A 63 -6.95 14.49 -3.34
N GLN A 64 -5.92 15.32 -3.26
CA GLN A 64 -6.06 16.67 -2.73
C GLN A 64 -7.03 17.41 -3.66
N ALA A 65 -8.23 17.68 -3.16
CA ALA A 65 -9.20 18.50 -3.88
C ALA A 65 -8.60 19.91 -4.01
N ALA A 66 -8.22 20.28 -5.23
CA ALA A 66 -7.80 21.63 -5.56
C ALA A 66 -8.99 22.37 -6.20
N PRO A 67 -9.26 23.64 -5.83
CA PRO A 67 -10.21 24.47 -6.55
C PRO A 67 -9.86 24.49 -8.05
N GLY A 68 -10.82 24.13 -8.90
CA GLY A 68 -10.61 24.06 -10.36
C GLY A 68 -10.01 22.74 -10.89
N ALA A 69 -9.85 21.70 -10.07
CA ALA A 69 -9.39 20.39 -10.54
C ALA A 69 -10.38 19.74 -11.53
N THR A 70 -9.85 19.04 -12.54
CA THR A 70 -10.65 18.34 -13.55
C THR A 70 -11.13 16.98 -13.04
N ILE A 71 -12.44 16.76 -13.03
CA ILE A 71 -13.04 15.44 -12.76
C ILE A 71 -13.30 14.74 -14.10
N ARG A 72 -12.72 13.55 -14.31
CA ARG A 72 -13.00 12.70 -15.47
C ARG A 72 -14.07 11.69 -15.07
N VAL A 73 -15.25 11.81 -15.67
CA VAL A 73 -16.39 10.90 -15.43
C VAL A 73 -16.72 10.17 -16.73
N GLY A 74 -16.80 8.84 -16.67
CA GLY A 74 -17.40 8.06 -17.73
C GLY A 74 -18.90 7.99 -17.52
N SER A 75 -19.68 8.57 -18.42
CA SER A 75 -21.14 8.39 -18.45
C SER A 75 -21.49 7.49 -19.62
N SER A 76 -21.95 6.27 -19.33
CA SER A 76 -22.44 5.36 -20.37
C SER A 76 -23.77 5.90 -20.93
N VAL A 77 -23.82 6.10 -22.25
CA VAL A 77 -25.08 6.43 -22.93
C VAL A 77 -25.91 5.15 -23.07
N PRO A 78 -27.23 5.18 -22.79
CA PRO A 78 -28.12 4.04 -23.03
C PRO A 78 -28.05 3.60 -24.50
N ALA A 79 -28.03 2.30 -24.76
CA ALA A 79 -27.99 1.76 -26.12
C ALA A 79 -29.31 1.94 -26.90
N ALA A 80 -30.40 2.23 -26.19
CA ALA A 80 -31.73 2.44 -26.77
C ALA A 80 -32.07 3.93 -26.90
N ALA A 81 -33.00 4.26 -27.79
CA ALA A 81 -33.54 5.61 -27.92
C ALA A 81 -34.19 6.04 -26.59
N ILE A 82 -33.85 7.25 -26.13
CA ILE A 82 -34.46 7.84 -24.95
C ILE A 82 -35.83 8.38 -25.37
N ASP A 83 -36.90 7.76 -24.87
CA ASP A 83 -38.26 8.31 -24.97
C ASP A 83 -38.43 9.36 -23.85
N PRO A 84 -38.68 10.64 -24.17
CA PRO A 84 -38.83 11.68 -23.16
C PRO A 84 -40.18 11.65 -22.43
N VAL A 85 -41.10 10.74 -22.77
CA VAL A 85 -42.50 10.75 -22.28
C VAL A 85 -42.87 9.50 -21.46
N THR A 86 -42.00 8.51 -21.31
CA THR A 86 -42.20 7.32 -20.45
C THR A 86 -41.10 7.17 -19.43
#